data_AF-A0A7C6DSK9-F1
#
_entry.id   AF-A0A7C6DSK9-F1
#
_cell.length_a   1.000
_cell.length_b   1.000
_cell.length_c   1.000
_cell.angle_alpha   90.00
_cell.angle_beta   90.00
_cell.angle_gamma   90.00
#
_symmetry.space_group_name_H-M   'P 1'
#
loop_
_entity.id
_entity.type
_entity.pdbx_description
1 polymer ?
#
loop_
_entity_poly.entity_id
_entity_poly.type
_entity_poly.pdbx_seq_one_letter_code
_entity_poly.pdbx_strand_id
1 'polypeptide(L)'
;MKKSKLFLIITICCILLFIIVQIFAGNKSSNVQNFNQNTISSNTSRVDSNNPGYIENYLKVWEFLYTFKDNKTVAYELRRKLEKQDLFTLISNKEVLKGIFKSIKYTQDQEEKIKQLFGDKELFLQYITDFYVYLVVSQLDEQRINEIRKQIDFLKKKIYKVDPETIQKIKDKKDPELDKILQEVEQNLYQPNLSEQKKQMLLTQIQKMNYILLLYEEFKKDEIFNWFVENRKRILDSLSFKEK
;
A
#
# COMPACT_ATOMS: atom_id res chain seq x y z
N MET A 1 19.82 -17.00 20.08
CA MET A 1 18.83 -15.92 20.25
C MET A 1 17.91 -15.88 19.04
N LYS A 2 16.60 -16.08 19.23
CA LYS A 2 15.57 -16.35 18.21
C LYS A 2 15.00 -15.08 17.51
N LYS A 3 15.82 -14.10 17.11
CA LYS A 3 15.30 -12.75 16.74
C LYS A 3 15.34 -12.34 15.27
N SER A 4 15.99 -13.05 14.35
CA SER A 4 16.09 -12.62 12.93
C SER A 4 15.24 -13.40 11.92
N LYS A 5 14.74 -14.59 12.27
CA LYS A 5 13.97 -15.43 11.33
C LYS A 5 12.51 -15.02 11.18
N LEU A 6 12.02 -14.19 12.10
CA LEU A 6 10.70 -13.59 12.05
C LEU A 6 10.76 -12.20 11.37
N PHE A 7 11.92 -11.67 10.95
CA PHE A 7 12.12 -10.22 10.79
C PHE A 7 11.36 -9.55 9.61
N LEU A 8 11.27 -10.14 8.41
CA LEU A 8 10.53 -9.49 7.30
C LEU A 8 9.00 -9.65 7.45
N ILE A 9 8.57 -10.81 7.97
CA ILE A 9 7.16 -11.12 8.26
C ILE A 9 6.70 -10.42 9.54
N ILE A 10 7.56 -10.25 10.56
CA ILE A 10 7.36 -9.31 11.69
C ILE A 10 7.37 -7.91 11.16
N THR A 11 8.28 -7.48 10.27
CA THR A 11 8.22 -6.10 9.79
C THR A 11 6.89 -5.85 9.08
N ILE A 12 6.37 -6.80 8.27
CA ILE A 12 5.07 -6.62 7.58
C ILE A 12 3.84 -6.90 8.48
N CYS A 13 3.87 -7.87 9.40
CA CYS A 13 2.81 -8.14 10.39
C CYS A 13 2.83 -7.16 11.58
N CYS A 14 4.00 -6.67 11.99
CA CYS A 14 4.14 -5.54 12.89
C CYS A 14 3.78 -4.25 12.19
N ILE A 15 3.94 -4.07 10.86
CA ILE A 15 3.37 -2.93 10.13
C ILE A 15 1.83 -2.98 10.14
N LEU A 16 1.20 -4.15 10.02
CA LEU A 16 -0.25 -4.32 10.23
C LEU A 16 -0.67 -4.02 11.67
N LEU A 17 0.09 -4.49 12.68
CA LEU A 17 -0.10 -4.10 14.08
C LEU A 17 0.28 -2.63 14.35
N PHE A 18 1.18 -2.01 13.58
CA PHE A 18 1.61 -0.62 13.73
C PHE A 18 0.61 0.34 13.10
N ILE A 19 -0.07 -0.06 12.02
CA ILE A 19 -1.26 0.62 11.50
C ILE A 19 -2.37 0.57 12.56
N ILE A 20 -2.61 -0.59 13.17
CA ILE A 20 -3.55 -0.72 14.29
C ILE A 20 -3.10 0.13 15.51
N VAL A 21 -1.81 0.11 15.88
CA VAL A 21 -1.27 0.84 17.04
C VAL A 21 -1.18 2.36 16.80
N GLN A 22 -0.90 2.86 15.59
CA GLN A 22 -0.98 4.28 15.24
C GLN A 22 -2.43 4.79 15.17
N ILE A 23 -3.40 3.88 14.98
CA ILE A 23 -4.84 4.15 15.11
C ILE A 23 -5.27 4.22 16.59
N PHE A 24 -4.58 3.53 17.51
CA PHE A 24 -4.87 3.55 18.96
C PHE A 24 -4.03 4.53 19.79
N ALA A 25 -2.81 4.87 19.36
CA ALA A 25 -1.94 5.83 20.03
C ALA A 25 -2.18 7.24 19.47
N GLY A 26 -3.21 7.91 19.98
CA GLY A 26 -3.31 9.35 19.86
C GLY A 26 -2.02 10.00 20.38
N ASN A 27 -1.44 10.89 19.58
CA ASN A 27 -0.22 11.68 19.80
C ASN A 27 1.08 11.08 19.26
N LYS A 28 1.49 11.53 18.07
CA LYS A 28 2.39 12.69 17.93
C LYS A 28 2.32 13.27 16.51
N SER A 29 2.10 14.58 16.49
CA SER A 29 2.22 15.50 15.36
C SER A 29 3.45 15.23 14.49
N SER A 30 3.25 15.10 13.18
CA SER A 30 4.04 15.80 12.16
C SER A 30 3.49 15.52 10.75
N ASN A 31 3.11 16.58 10.04
CA ASN A 31 2.71 16.65 8.62
C ASN A 31 1.50 15.80 8.20
N VAL A 32 0.31 16.37 8.37
CA VAL A 32 -0.86 16.02 7.53
C VAL A 32 -0.55 16.52 6.13
N GLN A 33 0.11 15.70 5.31
CA GLN A 33 0.16 15.95 3.87
C GLN A 33 -1.27 15.83 3.35
N ASN A 34 -1.77 16.92 2.75
CA ASN A 34 -3.05 16.94 2.05
C ASN A 34 -2.99 15.90 0.92
N PHE A 35 -3.60 14.74 1.15
CA PHE A 35 -3.72 13.69 0.16
C PHE A 35 -4.74 14.14 -0.89
N ASN A 36 -4.27 14.47 -2.09
CA ASN A 36 -5.11 14.97 -3.17
C ASN A 36 -5.54 13.81 -4.09
N GLN A 37 -6.83 13.69 -4.41
CA GLN A 37 -7.37 12.61 -5.24
C GLN A 37 -6.77 12.58 -6.65
N ASN A 38 -6.29 13.71 -7.17
CA ASN A 38 -5.61 13.78 -8.47
C ASN A 38 -4.25 13.04 -8.52
N THR A 39 -3.69 12.64 -7.37
CA THR A 39 -2.49 11.80 -7.30
C THR A 39 -2.81 10.31 -7.50
N ILE A 40 -4.09 9.91 -7.45
CA ILE A 40 -4.55 8.52 -7.59
C ILE A 40 -4.49 8.07 -9.07
N SER A 41 -4.80 8.95 -10.02
CA SER A 41 -4.90 8.60 -11.45
C SER A 41 -3.56 8.58 -12.18
N SER A 42 -2.52 9.26 -11.68
CA SER A 42 -1.22 9.37 -12.36
C SER A 42 -0.23 8.25 -12.00
N ASN A 43 -0.44 7.54 -10.88
CA ASN A 43 0.55 6.62 -10.31
C ASN A 43 0.24 5.12 -10.52
N THR A 44 -0.86 4.80 -11.20
CA THR A 44 -1.25 3.42 -11.52
C THR A 44 -0.69 2.93 -12.85
N SER A 45 0.22 3.65 -13.50
CA SER A 45 0.98 3.13 -14.64
C SER A 45 1.84 1.96 -14.19
N ARG A 46 1.32 0.75 -14.39
CA ARG A 46 2.03 -0.53 -14.25
C ARG A 46 2.65 -0.85 -15.60
N VAL A 47 3.73 -1.63 -15.63
CA VAL A 47 4.18 -2.13 -16.95
C VAL A 47 3.03 -3.00 -17.49
N ASP A 48 2.76 -2.95 -18.79
CA ASP A 48 1.57 -3.57 -19.40
C ASP A 48 1.55 -5.10 -19.21
N SER A 49 0.56 -5.62 -18.49
CA SER A 49 0.38 -7.06 -18.23
C SER A 49 0.19 -7.88 -19.51
N ASN A 50 -0.10 -7.23 -20.65
CA ASN A 50 -0.16 -7.88 -21.97
C ASN A 50 1.22 -8.11 -22.61
N ASN A 51 2.33 -7.67 -22.01
CA ASN A 51 3.66 -7.95 -22.53
C ASN A 51 4.05 -9.43 -22.29
N PRO A 52 4.24 -10.25 -23.34
CA PRO A 52 4.65 -11.64 -23.18
C PRO A 52 6.01 -11.73 -22.45
N GLY A 53 6.09 -12.56 -21.41
CA GLY A 53 7.29 -12.70 -20.57
C GLY A 53 7.26 -11.90 -19.26
N TYR A 54 6.11 -11.34 -18.88
CA TYR A 54 6.03 -10.48 -17.70
C TYR A 54 6.35 -11.20 -16.37
N ILE A 55 5.82 -12.39 -16.15
CA ILE A 55 6.15 -13.22 -14.97
C ILE A 55 7.65 -13.53 -14.92
N GLU A 56 8.29 -13.73 -16.09
CA GLU A 56 9.73 -13.95 -16.20
C GLU A 56 10.53 -12.75 -15.67
N ASN A 57 10.08 -11.52 -15.93
CA ASN A 57 10.75 -10.32 -15.39
C ASN A 57 10.63 -10.22 -13.87
N TYR A 58 9.52 -10.65 -13.27
CA TYR A 58 9.41 -10.73 -11.81
C TYR A 58 10.23 -11.88 -11.20
N LEU A 59 10.40 -12.99 -11.92
CA LEU A 59 11.35 -14.03 -11.56
C LEU A 59 12.78 -13.47 -11.56
N LYS A 60 13.18 -12.70 -12.59
CA LYS A 60 14.49 -12.01 -12.63
C LYS A 60 14.67 -11.04 -11.46
N VAL A 61 13.63 -10.28 -11.08
CA VAL A 61 13.68 -9.41 -9.90
C VAL A 61 13.92 -10.24 -8.64
N TRP A 62 13.16 -11.32 -8.48
CA TRP A 62 13.30 -12.20 -7.34
C TRP A 62 14.71 -12.81 -7.27
N GLU A 63 15.24 -13.34 -8.38
CA GLU A 63 16.62 -13.84 -8.51
C GLU A 63 17.65 -12.77 -8.16
N PHE A 64 17.46 -11.54 -8.62
CA PHE A 64 18.34 -10.43 -8.27
C PHE A 64 18.31 -10.14 -6.77
N LEU A 65 17.14 -10.15 -6.12
CA LEU A 65 17.01 -9.90 -4.68
C LEU A 65 17.77 -10.94 -3.83
N TYR A 66 17.97 -12.16 -4.32
CA TYR A 66 18.83 -13.13 -3.63
C TYR A 66 20.27 -12.65 -3.46
N THR A 67 20.78 -11.81 -4.37
CA THR A 67 22.13 -11.26 -4.27
C THR A 67 22.32 -10.36 -3.05
N PHE A 68 21.23 -9.86 -2.45
CA PHE A 68 21.30 -9.09 -1.21
C PHE A 68 21.62 -9.94 0.01
N LYS A 69 21.42 -11.27 -0.06
CA LYS A 69 21.80 -12.19 1.03
C LYS A 69 23.27 -12.15 1.35
N ASP A 70 24.08 -12.04 0.31
CA ASP A 70 25.53 -12.07 0.41
C ASP A 70 26.10 -10.68 0.74
N ASN A 71 25.26 -9.63 0.69
CA ASN A 71 25.63 -8.25 0.99
C ASN A 71 24.76 -7.65 2.11
N LYS A 72 25.15 -7.92 3.36
CA LYS A 72 24.47 -7.43 4.57
C LYS A 72 24.32 -5.90 4.61
N THR A 73 25.27 -5.16 4.03
CA THR A 73 25.25 -3.69 4.01
C THR A 73 24.13 -3.16 3.13
N VAL A 74 24.00 -3.69 1.91
CA VAL A 74 22.92 -3.33 0.98
C VAL A 74 21.56 -3.70 1.56
N ALA A 75 21.44 -4.92 2.09
CA ALA A 75 20.20 -5.39 2.74
C ALA A 75 19.79 -4.50 3.92
N TYR A 76 20.73 -4.13 4.78
CA TYR A 76 20.48 -3.25 5.93
C TYR A 76 20.04 -1.84 5.50
N GLU A 77 20.74 -1.24 4.52
CA GLU A 77 20.42 0.10 4.03
C GLU A 77 19.05 0.18 3.36
N LEU A 78 18.74 -0.81 2.51
CA LEU A 78 17.42 -0.91 1.89
C LEU A 78 16.33 -1.02 2.95
N ARG A 79 16.53 -1.91 3.93
CA ARG A 79 15.59 -2.08 5.04
C ARG A 79 15.39 -0.78 5.81
N ARG A 80 16.48 -0.12 6.21
CA ARG A 80 16.43 1.15 6.94
C ARG A 80 15.64 2.23 6.18
N LYS A 81 15.79 2.29 4.86
CA LYS A 81 15.09 3.29 4.03
C LYS A 81 13.61 2.96 3.87
N LEU A 82 13.26 1.69 3.70
CA LEU A 82 11.86 1.24 3.66
C LEU A 82 11.17 1.47 5.01
N GLU A 83 11.81 1.12 6.13
CA GLU A 83 11.25 1.30 7.48
C GLU A 83 11.05 2.77 7.90
N LYS A 84 11.69 3.72 7.19
CA LYS A 84 11.49 5.17 7.41
C LYS A 84 10.22 5.72 6.75
N GLN A 85 9.61 4.97 5.83
CA GLN A 85 8.39 5.38 5.15
C GLN A 85 7.20 4.61 5.71
N ASP A 86 6.03 5.24 5.75
CA ASP A 86 4.80 4.50 6.03
C ASP A 86 4.43 3.63 4.82
N LEU A 87 3.84 2.46 5.11
CA LEU A 87 3.52 1.48 4.07
C LEU A 87 2.58 2.06 3.01
N PHE A 88 1.63 2.92 3.43
CA PHE A 88 0.71 3.56 2.50
C PHE A 88 1.48 4.39 1.46
N THR A 89 2.41 5.24 1.90
CA THR A 89 3.29 6.00 0.98
C THR A 89 4.07 5.09 0.04
N LEU A 90 4.60 3.96 0.52
CA LEU A 90 5.36 3.03 -0.32
C LEU A 90 4.50 2.37 -1.41
N ILE A 91 3.24 2.04 -1.13
CA ILE A 91 2.34 1.41 -2.11
C ILE A 91 1.61 2.43 -3.00
N SER A 92 1.42 3.67 -2.54
CA SER A 92 0.69 4.71 -3.27
C SER A 92 1.59 5.64 -4.08
N ASN A 93 2.90 5.63 -3.81
CA ASN A 93 3.86 6.53 -4.45
C ASN A 93 5.09 5.75 -4.96
N LYS A 94 4.99 5.29 -6.21
CA LYS A 94 6.09 4.56 -6.88
C LYS A 94 7.37 5.38 -6.96
N GLU A 95 7.30 6.70 -7.08
CA GLU A 95 8.50 7.55 -7.16
C GLU A 95 9.28 7.58 -5.85
N VAL A 96 8.60 7.54 -4.69
CA VAL A 96 9.28 7.39 -3.39
C VAL A 96 10.00 6.04 -3.33
N LEU A 97 9.32 4.96 -3.70
CA LEU A 97 9.87 3.62 -3.68
C LEU A 97 11.04 3.47 -4.67
N LYS A 98 10.89 4.01 -5.87
CA LYS A 98 11.92 4.10 -6.91
C LYS A 98 13.12 4.90 -6.42
N GLY A 99 12.90 6.03 -5.76
CA GLY A 99 13.93 6.84 -5.12
C GLY A 99 14.73 6.05 -4.08
N ILE A 100 14.04 5.21 -3.27
CA ILE A 100 14.70 4.31 -2.32
C ILE A 100 15.62 3.34 -3.06
N PHE A 101 15.12 2.58 -4.04
CA PHE A 101 15.91 1.60 -4.79
C PHE A 101 17.04 2.24 -5.60
N LYS A 102 16.83 3.44 -6.16
CA LYS A 102 17.85 4.22 -6.88
C LYS A 102 18.99 4.66 -5.96
N SER A 103 18.67 4.99 -4.71
CA SER A 103 19.63 5.47 -3.71
C SER A 103 20.46 4.36 -3.04
N ILE A 104 20.22 3.09 -3.39
CA ILE A 104 21.05 1.96 -2.94
C ILE A 104 22.36 1.96 -3.72
N LYS A 105 23.48 1.83 -3.01
CA LYS A 105 24.79 1.65 -3.61
C LYS A 105 25.01 0.16 -3.88
N TYR A 106 24.73 -0.25 -5.12
CA TYR A 106 24.97 -1.61 -5.59
C TYR A 106 26.47 -1.88 -5.74
N THR A 107 26.89 -3.14 -5.58
CA THR A 107 28.25 -3.57 -5.94
C THR A 107 28.39 -3.64 -7.45
N GLN A 108 29.63 -3.66 -7.96
CA GLN A 108 29.88 -3.83 -9.40
C GLN A 108 29.18 -5.09 -9.94
N ASP A 109 29.32 -6.23 -9.25
CA ASP A 109 28.64 -7.49 -9.63
C ASP A 109 27.10 -7.35 -9.68
N GLN A 110 26.51 -6.56 -8.79
CA GLN A 110 25.07 -6.30 -8.80
C GLN A 110 24.67 -5.37 -9.95
N GLU A 111 25.47 -4.36 -10.27
CA GLU A 111 25.22 -3.48 -11.42
C GLU A 111 25.35 -4.24 -12.74
N GLU A 112 26.33 -5.13 -12.86
CA GLU A 112 26.48 -6.03 -14.01
C GLU A 112 25.28 -6.97 -14.15
N LYS A 113 24.80 -7.55 -13.04
CA LYS A 113 23.58 -8.37 -13.04
C LYS A 113 22.33 -7.59 -13.42
N ILE A 114 22.18 -6.34 -12.95
CA ILE A 114 21.07 -5.46 -13.36
C ILE A 114 21.10 -5.29 -14.89
N LYS A 115 22.27 -4.97 -15.45
CA LYS A 115 22.42 -4.79 -16.90
C LYS A 115 22.15 -6.08 -17.68
N GLN A 116 22.61 -7.23 -17.20
CA GLN A 116 22.40 -8.53 -17.85
C GLN A 116 20.92 -8.96 -17.84
N LEU A 117 20.23 -8.80 -16.71
CA LEU A 117 18.86 -9.27 -16.54
C LEU A 117 17.81 -8.31 -17.11
N PHE A 118 18.06 -7.00 -17.05
CA PHE A 118 17.05 -5.98 -17.37
C PHE A 118 17.48 -5.02 -18.49
N GLY A 119 18.71 -5.14 -19.00
CA GLY A 119 19.27 -4.23 -20.02
C GLY A 119 19.74 -2.90 -19.44
N ASP A 120 18.88 -2.23 -18.66
CA ASP A 120 19.20 -0.98 -17.99
C ASP A 120 18.61 -0.89 -16.57
N LYS A 121 19.11 0.11 -15.83
CA LYS A 121 18.75 0.34 -14.43
C LYS A 121 17.34 0.88 -14.26
N GLU A 122 16.80 1.59 -15.24
CA GLU A 122 15.47 2.20 -15.17
C GLU A 122 14.37 1.15 -15.29
N LEU A 123 14.53 0.20 -16.23
CA LEU A 123 13.66 -0.98 -16.34
C LEU A 123 13.70 -1.82 -15.07
N PHE A 124 14.89 -2.07 -14.52
CA PHE A 124 15.02 -2.74 -13.22
C PHE A 124 14.25 -2.01 -12.12
N LEU A 125 14.40 -0.68 -12.03
CA LEU A 125 13.69 0.14 -11.04
C LEU A 125 12.17 0.05 -11.20
N GLN A 126 11.67 0.02 -12.43
CA GLN A 126 10.25 -0.18 -12.72
C GLN A 126 9.76 -1.56 -12.25
N TYR A 127 10.46 -2.64 -12.62
CA TYR A 127 10.05 -3.99 -12.22
C TYR A 127 10.19 -4.24 -10.71
N ILE A 128 11.25 -3.75 -10.05
CA ILE A 128 11.43 -3.97 -8.61
C ILE A 128 10.43 -3.17 -7.77
N THR A 129 10.01 -1.98 -8.23
CA THR A 129 8.97 -1.19 -7.56
C THR A 129 7.62 -1.88 -7.69
N ASP A 130 7.24 -2.32 -8.88
CA ASP A 130 6.01 -3.08 -9.09
C ASP A 130 6.03 -4.39 -8.30
N PHE A 131 7.13 -5.14 -8.34
CA PHE A 131 7.32 -6.38 -7.58
C PHE A 131 7.03 -6.18 -6.09
N TYR A 132 7.57 -5.11 -5.50
CA TYR A 132 7.35 -4.80 -4.09
C TYR A 132 5.87 -4.52 -3.80
N VAL A 133 5.19 -3.75 -4.64
CA VAL A 133 3.76 -3.45 -4.46
C VAL A 133 2.91 -4.73 -4.60
N TYR A 134 3.12 -5.55 -5.63
CA TYR A 134 2.44 -6.84 -5.77
C TYR A 134 2.69 -7.77 -4.59
N LEU A 135 3.92 -7.83 -4.08
CA LEU A 135 4.26 -8.65 -2.91
C LEU A 135 3.55 -8.16 -1.64
N VAL A 136 3.39 -6.85 -1.46
CA VAL A 136 2.64 -6.28 -0.32
C VAL A 136 1.15 -6.54 -0.47
N VAL A 137 0.55 -6.18 -1.61
CA VAL A 137 -0.90 -6.28 -1.82
C VAL A 137 -1.35 -7.75 -1.84
N SER A 138 -0.53 -8.66 -2.37
CA SER A 138 -0.84 -10.11 -2.34
C SER A 138 -0.86 -10.71 -0.96
N GLN A 139 -0.39 -10.02 0.09
CA GLN A 139 -0.55 -10.45 1.48
C GLN A 139 -1.91 -10.11 2.07
N LEU A 140 -2.75 -9.35 1.37
CA LEU A 140 -4.13 -9.12 1.75
C LEU A 140 -4.97 -10.32 1.30
N ASP A 141 -5.74 -10.88 2.23
CA ASP A 141 -6.75 -11.88 1.95
C ASP A 141 -8.15 -11.28 2.10
N GLU A 142 -9.17 -12.01 1.68
CA GLU A 142 -10.56 -11.53 1.76
C GLU A 142 -10.99 -11.20 3.20
N GLN A 143 -10.43 -11.88 4.21
CA GLN A 143 -10.72 -11.55 5.60
C GLN A 143 -10.21 -10.15 5.96
N ARG A 144 -8.95 -9.84 5.64
CA ARG A 144 -8.34 -8.52 5.88
C ARG A 144 -9.04 -7.41 5.11
N ILE A 145 -9.44 -7.69 3.87
CA ILE A 145 -10.21 -6.75 3.05
C ILE A 145 -11.55 -6.44 3.70
N ASN A 146 -12.24 -7.44 4.25
CA ASN A 146 -13.47 -7.24 4.99
C ASN A 146 -13.27 -6.48 6.31
N GLU A 147 -12.13 -6.68 7.00
CA GLU A 147 -11.76 -5.88 8.17
C GLU A 147 -11.55 -4.41 7.82
N ILE A 148 -10.87 -4.11 6.70
CA ILE A 148 -10.69 -2.73 6.20
C ILE A 148 -12.06 -2.08 5.91
N ARG A 149 -12.98 -2.79 5.24
CA ARG A 149 -14.35 -2.30 4.97
C ARG A 149 -15.08 -1.94 6.28
N LYS A 150 -15.06 -2.84 7.26
CA LYS A 150 -15.68 -2.61 8.58
C LYS A 150 -15.06 -1.40 9.30
N GLN A 151 -13.75 -1.19 9.16
CA GLN A 151 -13.08 -0.03 9.74
C GLN A 151 -13.49 1.27 9.06
N ILE A 152 -13.62 1.29 7.73
CA ILE A 152 -14.15 2.44 7.00
C ILE A 152 -15.54 2.80 7.51
N ASP A 153 -16.43 1.82 7.64
CA ASP A 153 -17.79 2.05 8.15
C ASP A 153 -17.78 2.60 9.58
N PHE A 154 -16.90 2.09 10.43
CA PHE A 154 -16.71 2.58 11.79
C PHE A 154 -16.21 4.04 11.81
N LEU A 155 -15.24 4.39 10.96
CA LEU A 155 -14.73 5.76 10.84
C LEU A 155 -15.80 6.71 10.28
N LYS A 156 -16.57 6.27 9.26
CA LYS A 156 -17.71 7.04 8.72
C LYS A 156 -18.71 7.36 9.82
N LYS A 157 -19.08 6.40 10.68
CA LYS A 157 -19.98 6.62 11.82
C LYS A 157 -19.46 7.63 12.86
N LYS A 158 -18.13 7.78 12.98
CA LYS A 158 -17.51 8.82 13.84
C LYS A 158 -17.56 10.22 13.23
N ILE A 159 -17.66 10.32 11.91
CA ILE A 159 -17.68 11.60 11.19
C ILE A 159 -19.13 12.06 10.96
N TYR A 160 -19.97 11.14 10.51
CA TYR A 160 -21.28 11.42 9.97
C TYR A 160 -22.39 10.97 10.92
N LYS A 161 -23.45 11.77 11.04
CA LYS A 161 -24.72 11.33 11.64
C LYS A 161 -25.49 10.42 10.67
N VAL A 162 -25.44 10.76 9.39
CA VAL A 162 -26.06 10.02 8.28
C VAL A 162 -24.99 9.81 7.22
N ASP A 163 -24.82 8.58 6.74
CA ASP A 163 -23.84 8.27 5.69
C ASP A 163 -24.17 9.07 4.42
N PRO A 164 -23.22 9.85 3.86
CA PRO A 164 -23.42 10.58 2.61
C PRO A 164 -23.92 9.71 1.45
N GLU A 165 -23.52 8.44 1.38
CA GLU A 165 -24.01 7.53 0.33
C GLU A 165 -25.50 7.22 0.48
N THR A 166 -26.02 7.24 1.71
CA THR A 166 -27.46 7.08 1.96
C THR A 166 -28.23 8.30 1.46
N ILE A 167 -27.69 9.50 1.68
CA ILE A 167 -28.27 10.75 1.18
C ILE A 167 -28.32 10.75 -0.35
N GLN A 168 -27.22 10.33 -1.00
CA GLN A 168 -27.18 10.24 -2.46
C GLN A 168 -28.22 9.26 -3.02
N LYS A 169 -28.35 8.07 -2.43
CA LYS A 169 -29.38 7.09 -2.83
C LYS A 169 -30.81 7.61 -2.71
N ILE A 170 -31.06 8.52 -1.75
CA ILE A 170 -32.37 9.15 -1.61
C ILE A 170 -32.55 10.24 -2.67
N LYS A 171 -31.52 11.06 -2.95
CA LYS A 171 -31.53 12.04 -4.04
C LYS A 171 -31.82 11.43 -5.41
N ASP A 172 -31.22 10.26 -5.68
CA ASP A 172 -31.39 9.56 -6.96
C ASP A 172 -32.84 9.11 -7.21
N LYS A 173 -33.69 9.06 -6.17
CA LYS A 173 -35.13 8.75 -6.30
C LYS A 173 -35.97 9.91 -6.84
N LYS A 174 -35.40 11.13 -6.95
CA LYS A 174 -36.06 12.33 -7.50
C LYS A 174 -37.44 12.65 -6.90
N ASP A 175 -37.57 12.50 -5.58
CA ASP A 175 -38.81 12.80 -4.86
C ASP A 175 -38.78 14.25 -4.33
N PRO A 176 -39.63 15.15 -4.86
CA PRO A 176 -39.64 16.56 -4.47
C PRO A 176 -40.10 16.81 -3.02
N GLU A 177 -40.82 15.87 -2.39
CA GLU A 177 -41.20 16.01 -0.97
C GLU A 177 -40.00 15.74 -0.04
N LEU A 178 -39.02 14.97 -0.51
CA LEU A 178 -37.80 14.65 0.24
C LEU A 178 -36.71 15.72 0.13
N ASP A 179 -36.77 16.61 -0.86
CA ASP A 179 -35.72 17.62 -1.11
C ASP A 179 -35.50 18.56 0.10
N LYS A 180 -36.59 18.98 0.76
CA LYS A 180 -36.49 19.86 1.94
C LYS A 180 -35.87 19.14 3.13
N ILE A 181 -36.23 17.87 3.33
CA ILE A 181 -35.69 17.02 4.41
C ILE A 181 -34.20 16.71 4.13
N LEU A 182 -33.83 16.46 2.88
CA LEU A 182 -32.45 16.21 2.47
C LEU A 182 -31.57 17.42 2.70
N GLN A 183 -32.05 18.63 2.38
CA GLN A 183 -31.31 19.87 2.68
C GLN A 183 -31.02 20.03 4.18
N GLU A 184 -32.00 19.76 5.05
CA GLU A 184 -31.80 19.84 6.50
C GLU A 184 -30.82 18.78 7.02
N VAL A 185 -30.87 17.56 6.48
CA VAL A 185 -29.94 16.48 6.81
C VAL A 185 -28.51 16.81 6.33
N GLU A 186 -28.36 17.40 5.15
CA GLU A 186 -27.06 17.81 4.61
C GLU A 186 -26.42 18.95 5.41
N GLN A 187 -27.22 19.91 5.86
CA GLN A 187 -26.75 20.98 6.75
C GLN A 187 -26.28 20.45 8.11
N ASN A 188 -26.77 19.28 8.53
CA ASN A 188 -26.47 18.65 9.82
C ASN A 188 -25.73 17.32 9.70
N LEU A 189 -25.01 17.12 8.60
CA LEU A 189 -24.41 15.85 8.19
C LEU A 189 -23.40 15.28 9.21
N TYR A 190 -22.65 16.16 9.88
CA TYR A 190 -21.53 15.78 10.74
C TYR A 190 -21.93 15.60 12.19
N GLN A 191 -21.20 14.73 12.90
CA GLN A 191 -21.33 14.55 14.35
C GLN A 191 -21.07 15.87 15.09
N PRO A 192 -21.87 16.20 16.11
CA PRO A 192 -21.67 17.43 16.88
C PRO A 192 -20.37 17.33 17.67
N ASN A 193 -19.65 18.45 17.85
CA ASN A 193 -18.38 18.56 18.57
C ASN A 193 -17.16 17.88 17.91
N LEU A 194 -17.23 17.55 16.62
CA LEU A 194 -16.06 17.11 15.87
C LEU A 194 -15.27 18.34 15.38
N SER A 195 -14.07 18.58 15.91
CA SER A 195 -13.22 19.66 15.41
C SER A 195 -12.83 19.41 13.94
N GLU A 196 -12.69 20.48 13.16
CA GLU A 196 -12.36 20.35 11.73
C GLU A 196 -11.04 19.60 11.52
N GLN A 197 -10.04 19.82 12.37
CA GLN A 197 -8.77 19.07 12.33
C GLN A 197 -8.98 17.56 12.52
N LYS A 198 -9.81 17.15 13.50
CA LYS A 198 -10.10 15.73 13.75
C LYS A 198 -10.91 15.12 12.62
N LYS A 199 -11.86 15.86 12.06
CA LYS A 199 -12.62 15.46 10.88
C LYS A 199 -11.71 15.20 9.69
N GLN A 200 -10.83 16.14 9.36
CA GLN A 200 -9.88 15.98 8.25
C GLN A 200 -8.96 14.77 8.45
N MET A 201 -8.44 14.56 9.68
CA MET A 201 -7.64 13.38 10.01
C MET A 201 -8.40 12.07 9.74
N LEU A 202 -9.67 11.96 10.18
CA LEU A 202 -10.48 10.76 9.96
C LEU A 202 -10.82 10.56 8.46
N LEU A 203 -11.11 11.64 7.73
CA LEU A 203 -11.34 11.59 6.29
C LEU A 203 -10.10 11.10 5.53
N THR A 204 -8.91 11.61 5.88
CA THR A 204 -7.65 11.12 5.30
C THR A 204 -7.44 9.64 5.57
N GLN A 205 -7.77 9.13 6.77
CA GLN A 205 -7.68 7.70 7.07
C GLN A 205 -8.63 6.87 6.18
N ILE A 206 -9.88 7.31 6.04
CA ILE A 206 -10.85 6.65 5.15
C ILE A 206 -10.34 6.64 3.70
N GLN A 207 -9.81 7.75 3.21
CA GLN A 207 -9.24 7.85 1.85
C GLN A 207 -8.09 6.86 1.64
N LYS A 208 -7.17 6.76 2.61
CA LYS A 208 -6.06 5.79 2.55
C LYS A 208 -6.56 4.35 2.50
N MET A 209 -7.55 4.00 3.32
CA MET A 209 -8.15 2.67 3.32
C MET A 209 -8.90 2.35 2.03
N ASN A 210 -9.67 3.30 1.49
CA ASN A 210 -10.35 3.15 0.20
C ASN A 210 -9.36 2.93 -0.95
N TYR A 211 -8.21 3.60 -0.93
CA TYR A 211 -7.16 3.37 -1.93
C TYR A 211 -6.57 1.96 -1.85
N ILE A 212 -6.37 1.41 -0.65
CA ILE A 212 -5.93 0.01 -0.47
C ILE A 212 -6.98 -0.96 -1.05
N LEU A 213 -8.26 -0.71 -0.79
CA LEU A 213 -9.35 -1.51 -1.38
C LEU A 213 -9.34 -1.44 -2.91
N LEU A 214 -9.21 -0.24 -3.48
CA LEU A 214 -9.13 -0.04 -4.93
C LEU A 214 -7.95 -0.82 -5.52
N LEU A 215 -6.74 -0.67 -4.93
CA LEU A 215 -5.56 -1.41 -5.38
C LEU A 215 -5.80 -2.92 -5.35
N TYR A 216 -6.31 -3.47 -4.25
CA TYR A 216 -6.59 -4.90 -4.17
C TYR A 216 -7.57 -5.37 -5.25
N GLU A 217 -8.66 -4.63 -5.47
CA GLU A 217 -9.68 -4.95 -6.47
C GLU A 217 -9.15 -4.85 -7.91
N GLU A 218 -8.21 -3.95 -8.17
CA GLU A 218 -7.51 -3.87 -9.46
C GLU A 218 -6.49 -5.00 -9.63
N PHE A 219 -5.72 -5.31 -8.59
CA PHE A 219 -4.67 -6.34 -8.63
C PHE A 219 -5.26 -7.74 -8.75
N LYS A 220 -6.34 -8.07 -8.05
CA LYS A 220 -6.92 -9.43 -8.04
C LYS A 220 -7.43 -9.93 -9.40
N LYS A 221 -7.60 -9.04 -10.36
CA LYS A 221 -8.01 -9.35 -11.74
C LYS A 221 -6.83 -9.75 -12.63
N ASP A 222 -5.61 -9.55 -12.15
CA ASP A 222 -4.36 -9.73 -12.89
C ASP A 222 -3.77 -11.12 -12.62
N GLU A 223 -3.36 -11.84 -13.67
CA GLU A 223 -2.68 -13.14 -13.55
C GLU A 223 -1.36 -13.03 -12.77
N ILE A 224 -0.68 -11.88 -12.85
CA ILE A 224 0.51 -11.58 -12.07
C ILE A 224 0.19 -11.66 -10.58
N PHE A 225 -0.94 -11.11 -10.14
CA PHE A 225 -1.33 -11.14 -8.74
C PHE A 225 -1.54 -12.57 -8.24
N ASN A 226 -2.17 -13.43 -9.04
CA ASN A 226 -2.35 -14.85 -8.71
C ASN A 226 -1.01 -15.55 -8.55
N TRP A 227 -0.07 -15.31 -9.48
CA TRP A 227 1.30 -15.83 -9.36
C TRP A 227 1.97 -15.38 -8.04
N PHE A 228 1.82 -14.11 -7.66
CA PHE A 228 2.32 -13.63 -6.37
C PHE A 228 1.64 -14.32 -5.20
N VAL A 229 0.31 -14.50 -5.19
CA VAL A 229 -0.42 -15.20 -4.13
C VAL A 229 0.08 -16.65 -3.95
N GLU A 230 0.27 -17.36 -5.06
CA GLU A 230 0.75 -18.75 -5.07
C GLU A 230 2.21 -18.88 -4.61
N ASN A 231 3.07 -17.95 -5.02
CA ASN A 231 4.51 -18.00 -4.75
C ASN A 231 4.93 -17.22 -3.50
N ARG A 232 4.02 -16.46 -2.90
CA ARG A 232 4.26 -15.53 -1.78
C ARG A 232 5.10 -16.13 -0.68
N LYS A 233 4.72 -17.33 -0.21
CA LYS A 233 5.43 -18.01 0.88
C LYS A 233 6.87 -18.32 0.49
N ARG A 234 7.09 -18.88 -0.71
CA ARG A 234 8.43 -19.21 -1.21
C ARG A 234 9.28 -17.95 -1.39
N ILE A 235 8.71 -16.87 -1.92
CA ILE A 235 9.39 -15.57 -2.05
C ILE A 235 9.78 -15.04 -0.67
N LEU A 236 8.85 -14.95 0.28
CA LEU A 236 9.13 -14.43 1.63
C LEU A 236 10.12 -15.29 2.41
N ASP A 237 9.98 -16.62 2.36
CA ASP A 237 10.92 -17.56 2.97
C ASP A 237 12.31 -17.41 2.37
N SER A 238 12.38 -17.17 1.06
CA SER A 238 13.65 -16.96 0.39
C SER A 238 14.27 -15.63 0.74
N LEU A 239 13.51 -14.57 0.96
CA LEU A 239 14.03 -13.27 1.39
C LEU A 239 14.35 -13.25 2.89
N SER A 240 13.93 -14.29 3.63
CA SER A 240 14.32 -14.45 5.03
C SER A 240 15.81 -14.79 5.16
N PHE A 241 16.53 -13.97 5.93
CA PHE A 241 17.95 -14.20 6.23
C PHE A 241 18.03 -15.30 7.29
N LYS A 242 18.39 -16.53 6.89
CA LYS A 242 18.77 -17.56 7.86
C LYS A 242 20.14 -17.19 8.44
N GLU A 243 20.18 -16.87 9.73
CA GLU A 243 21.43 -16.94 10.51
C GLU A 243 22.04 -18.34 10.33
N LYS A 244 23.28 -18.37 9.81
CA LYS A 244 24.21 -19.48 10.02
C LYS A 244 24.65 -19.46 11.47
#